data_AF-A0A2N5K2K5-F1
#
_entry.id   AF-A0A2N5K2K5-F1
#
_cell.length_a   1.000
_cell.length_b   1.000
_cell.length_c   1.000
_cell.angle_alpha   90.00
_cell.angle_beta   90.00
_cell.angle_gamma   90.00
#
_symmetry.space_group_name_H-M   'P 1'
#
loop_
_entity.id
_entity.type
_entity.pdbx_description
1 polymer ?
#
loop_
_entity_poly.entity_id
_entity_poly.type
_entity_poly.pdbx_seq_one_letter_code
_entity_poly.pdbx_strand_id
1 'polypeptide(L)'
;MRIRATFWLTGLLLLIGCGGTTPRGDAGQGQQLFHGELLMAGGDATPCIGCHSVTPGEPPAIGPNLSNVGNRAATTVAAQSAADYLRASVVEPDTYLAAGFQEGIHPRTYGQLLTNDQINDLVAYMLTLRSGQD
;
A
#
# COMPACT_ATOMS: atom_id res chain seq x y z
N MET A 1 -47.29 -17.25 47.48
CA MET A 1 -45.82 -17.27 47.57
C MET A 1 -45.27 -17.63 46.19
N ARG A 2 -44.94 -16.63 45.36
CA ARG A 2 -44.53 -16.82 43.95
C ARG A 2 -43.03 -16.55 43.86
N ILE A 3 -42.26 -17.60 43.60
CA ILE A 3 -40.80 -17.58 43.47
C ILE A 3 -40.47 -16.92 42.13
N ARG A 4 -39.71 -15.81 42.18
CA ARG A 4 -39.17 -15.13 41.01
C ARG A 4 -37.83 -15.78 40.67
N ALA A 5 -37.72 -16.38 39.50
CA ALA A 5 -36.44 -16.78 38.90
C ALA A 5 -36.35 -16.11 37.53
N THR A 6 -35.67 -14.96 37.48
CA THR A 6 -35.35 -14.26 36.23
C THR A 6 -33.89 -14.55 35.94
N PHE A 7 -33.65 -15.43 34.96
CA PHE A 7 -32.34 -15.84 34.49
C PHE A 7 -31.65 -14.67 33.80
N TRP A 8 -30.48 -14.29 34.32
CA TRP A 8 -29.56 -13.36 33.67
C TRP A 8 -28.73 -14.15 32.65
N LEU A 9 -29.04 -13.99 31.36
CA LEU A 9 -28.21 -14.45 30.25
C LEU A 9 -27.51 -13.24 29.62
N THR A 10 -26.46 -12.76 30.27
CA THR A 10 -25.45 -11.93 29.60
C THR A 10 -24.53 -12.87 28.82
N GLY A 11 -24.91 -13.15 27.56
CA GLY A 11 -24.07 -13.86 26.61
C GLY A 11 -22.91 -12.97 26.15
N LEU A 12 -21.71 -13.37 26.54
CA LEU A 12 -20.43 -12.80 26.17
C LEU A 12 -20.22 -12.90 24.65
N LEU A 13 -20.31 -11.77 23.94
CA LEU A 13 -19.98 -11.66 22.52
C LEU A 13 -18.44 -11.73 22.37
N LEU A 14 -17.91 -12.93 22.13
CA LEU A 14 -16.52 -13.13 21.74
C LEU A 14 -16.38 -12.72 20.27
N LEU A 15 -16.03 -11.44 20.05
CA LEU A 15 -15.50 -10.99 18.78
C LEU A 15 -14.14 -11.65 18.57
N ILE A 16 -14.14 -12.73 17.78
CA ILE A 16 -12.94 -13.35 17.24
C ILE A 16 -12.35 -12.34 16.24
N GLY A 17 -11.43 -11.50 16.73
CA GLY A 17 -10.57 -10.68 15.89
C GLY A 17 -9.57 -11.58 15.18
N CYS A 18 -9.85 -11.95 13.93
CA CYS A 18 -8.84 -12.51 13.05
C CYS A 18 -8.23 -11.34 12.27
N GLY A 19 -7.02 -10.95 12.65
CA GLY A 19 -6.26 -9.88 12.00
C GLY A 19 -4.81 -10.01 12.40
N GLY A 20 -4.23 -11.16 12.07
CA GLY A 20 -2.82 -11.43 12.31
C GLY A 20 -1.97 -10.37 11.62
N THR A 21 -1.08 -9.76 12.40
CA THR A 21 0.07 -8.99 11.92
C THR A 21 0.83 -9.84 10.93
N THR A 22 0.60 -9.61 9.62
CA THR A 22 1.35 -10.32 8.58
C THR A 22 2.76 -9.72 8.57
N PRO A 23 3.83 -10.52 8.76
CA PRO A 23 5.21 -10.02 8.85
C PRO A 23 5.76 -9.35 7.58
N ARG A 24 4.91 -9.01 6.59
CA ARG A 24 5.26 -8.45 5.28
C ARG A 24 4.32 -7.32 4.82
N GLY A 25 3.36 -6.88 5.65
CA GLY A 25 2.33 -5.90 5.30
C GLY A 25 1.03 -6.53 4.78
N ASP A 26 -0.05 -5.75 4.84
CA ASP A 26 -1.40 -6.08 4.39
C ASP A 26 -1.69 -5.38 3.05
N ALA A 27 -1.83 -6.17 1.98
CA ALA A 27 -2.08 -5.63 0.63
C ALA A 27 -3.46 -4.96 0.49
N GLY A 28 -4.45 -5.36 1.29
CA GLY A 28 -5.77 -4.72 1.31
C GLY A 28 -5.70 -3.31 1.90
N GLN A 29 -5.01 -3.14 3.03
CA GLN A 29 -4.73 -1.80 3.58
C GLN A 29 -3.85 -0.98 2.64
N GLY A 30 -2.87 -1.61 2.00
CA GLY A 30 -2.03 -0.97 1.00
C GLY A 30 -2.84 -0.44 -0.18
N GLN A 31 -3.81 -1.21 -0.67
CA GLN A 31 -4.73 -0.77 -1.71
C GLN A 31 -5.54 0.45 -1.25
N GLN A 32 -6.07 0.44 -0.02
CA GLN A 32 -6.82 1.56 0.53
C GLN A 32 -5.96 2.83 0.65
N LEU A 33 -4.71 2.71 1.10
CA LEU A 33 -3.74 3.83 1.13
C LEU A 33 -3.46 4.35 -0.29
N PHE A 34 -3.24 3.45 -1.23
CA PHE A 34 -2.94 3.80 -2.62
C PHE A 34 -4.07 4.62 -3.26
N HIS A 35 -5.32 4.27 -2.95
CA HIS A 35 -6.51 4.93 -3.49
C HIS A 35 -7.00 6.12 -2.66
N GLY A 36 -6.38 6.39 -1.50
CA GLY A 36 -6.78 7.49 -0.60
C GLY A 36 -8.01 7.19 0.25
N GLU A 37 -8.40 5.92 0.37
CA GLU A 37 -9.47 5.45 1.25
C GLU A 37 -8.99 5.33 2.70
N LEU A 38 -7.71 5.00 2.88
CA LEU A 38 -6.99 5.07 4.15
C LEU A 38 -6.02 6.25 4.11
N LEU A 39 -6.01 7.07 5.17
CA LEU A 39 -5.17 8.27 5.25
C LEU A 39 -3.73 7.93 5.67
N MET A 40 -2.78 8.72 5.18
CA MET A 40 -1.40 8.68 5.64
C MET A 40 -1.34 9.21 7.09
N ALA A 41 -0.53 8.59 7.95
CA ALA A 41 -0.51 8.92 9.37
C ALA A 41 -0.05 10.36 9.67
N GLY A 42 0.82 10.92 8.84
CA GLY A 42 1.37 12.27 8.99
C GLY A 42 0.48 13.41 8.49
N GLY A 43 -0.72 13.11 7.97
CA GLY A 43 -1.67 14.10 7.48
C GLY A 43 -2.01 13.95 5.99
N ASP A 44 -2.73 14.93 5.46
CA ASP A 44 -3.26 14.88 4.09
C ASP A 44 -2.16 15.13 3.06
N ALA A 45 -2.06 14.20 2.10
CA ALA A 45 -1.26 14.34 0.89
C ALA A 45 -1.96 13.61 -0.27
N THR A 46 -1.54 13.89 -1.50
CA THR A 46 -2.13 13.27 -2.69
C THR A 46 -1.95 11.75 -2.64
N PRO A 47 -3.01 10.93 -2.73
CA PRO A 47 -2.87 9.48 -2.76
C PRO A 47 -2.15 9.03 -4.05
N CYS A 48 -1.54 7.85 -4.02
CA CYS A 48 -0.71 7.34 -5.12
C CYS A 48 -1.48 7.29 -6.46
N ILE A 49 -2.77 6.89 -6.42
CA ILE A 49 -3.66 6.84 -7.58
C ILE A 49 -3.82 8.19 -8.29
N GLY A 50 -3.60 9.31 -7.58
CA GLY A 50 -3.70 10.65 -8.15
C GLY A 50 -2.65 10.92 -9.22
N CYS A 51 -1.53 10.19 -9.21
CA CYS A 51 -0.47 10.31 -10.21
C CYS A 51 -0.24 9.02 -11.01
N HIS A 52 -0.57 7.87 -10.43
CA HIS A 52 -0.26 6.56 -10.99
C HIS A 52 -1.52 5.77 -11.32
N SER A 53 -1.72 5.45 -12.60
CA SER A 53 -2.72 4.44 -12.99
C SER A 53 -2.24 3.03 -12.64
N VAL A 54 -3.19 2.14 -12.37
CA VAL A 54 -2.98 0.69 -12.24
C VAL A 54 -3.81 -0.11 -13.24
N THR A 55 -4.42 0.57 -14.22
CA THR A 55 -5.15 -0.09 -15.31
C THR A 55 -4.15 -0.62 -16.34
N PRO A 56 -4.16 -1.91 -16.67
CA PRO A 56 -3.27 -2.46 -17.70
C PRO A 56 -3.43 -1.78 -19.05
N GLY A 57 -2.32 -1.43 -19.71
CA GLY A 57 -2.30 -0.82 -21.04
C GLY A 57 -2.61 0.68 -21.10
N GLU A 58 -2.92 1.33 -19.98
CA GLU A 58 -3.01 2.80 -19.96
C GLU A 58 -1.63 3.46 -20.05
N PRO A 59 -1.49 4.54 -20.85
CA PRO A 59 -0.20 5.21 -20.96
C PRO A 59 0.22 5.89 -19.65
N PRO A 60 1.53 6.12 -19.44
CA PRO A 60 2.01 6.97 -18.35
C PRO A 60 1.40 8.39 -18.44
N ALA A 61 1.20 9.02 -17.29
CA ALA A 61 0.65 10.37 -17.17
C ALA A 61 1.55 11.23 -16.28
N ILE A 62 1.08 11.63 -15.09
CA ILE A 62 1.91 12.37 -14.12
C ILE A 62 3.01 11.45 -13.57
N GLY A 63 2.67 10.19 -13.30
CA GLY A 63 3.60 9.12 -12.95
C GLY A 63 3.51 7.94 -13.94
N PRO A 64 4.47 6.99 -13.85
CA PRO A 64 4.40 5.75 -14.62
C PRO A 64 3.17 4.92 -14.24
N ASN A 65 2.63 4.16 -15.22
CA ASN A 65 1.62 3.16 -14.95
C ASN A 65 2.19 2.03 -14.08
N LEU A 66 1.55 1.71 -12.96
CA LEU A 66 2.02 0.74 -11.98
C LEU A 66 1.36 -0.64 -12.08
N SER A 67 0.50 -0.88 -13.08
CA SER A 67 -0.24 -2.15 -13.24
C SER A 67 0.64 -3.41 -13.30
N ASN A 68 1.90 -3.26 -13.71
CA ASN A 68 2.90 -4.33 -13.80
C ASN A 68 4.13 -4.10 -12.89
N VAL A 69 4.05 -3.15 -11.94
CA VAL A 69 5.22 -2.74 -11.16
C VAL A 69 5.81 -3.88 -10.33
N GLY A 70 5.01 -4.85 -9.89
CA GLY A 70 5.50 -6.01 -9.13
C GLY A 70 6.41 -6.93 -9.94
N ASN A 71 6.24 -6.99 -11.27
CA ASN A 71 7.14 -7.71 -12.15
C ASN A 71 8.38 -6.87 -12.48
N ARG A 72 8.19 -5.59 -12.84
CA ARG A 72 9.31 -4.68 -13.14
C ARG A 72 10.28 -4.54 -11.97
N ALA A 73 9.76 -4.30 -10.77
CA ALA A 73 10.56 -4.13 -9.55
C ALA A 73 11.49 -5.32 -9.26
N ALA A 74 11.12 -6.53 -9.68
CA ALA A 74 11.94 -7.73 -9.48
C ALA A 74 13.19 -7.76 -10.37
N THR A 75 13.26 -6.93 -11.41
CA THR A 75 14.35 -6.92 -12.39
C THR A 75 15.01 -5.56 -12.58
N THR A 76 14.44 -4.46 -12.03
CA THR A 76 14.98 -3.10 -12.23
C THR A 76 16.40 -2.93 -11.69
N VAL A 77 16.68 -3.42 -10.48
CA VAL A 77 17.99 -3.25 -9.82
C VAL A 77 18.59 -4.61 -9.49
N ALA A 78 19.75 -4.89 -10.09
CA ALA A 78 20.44 -6.16 -9.88
C ALA A 78 20.77 -6.37 -8.40
N ALA A 79 20.52 -7.59 -7.90
CA ALA A 79 20.74 -8.00 -6.51
C ALA A 79 19.90 -7.25 -5.46
N GLN A 80 18.91 -6.44 -5.84
CA GLN A 80 17.92 -5.88 -4.92
C GLN A 80 16.60 -6.66 -5.03
N SER A 81 15.91 -6.86 -3.90
CA SER A 81 14.58 -7.47 -3.94
C SER A 81 13.53 -6.49 -4.47
N ALA A 82 12.45 -7.01 -5.07
CA ALA A 82 11.33 -6.16 -5.52
C ALA A 82 10.73 -5.31 -4.38
N ALA A 83 10.66 -5.87 -3.17
CA ALA A 83 10.14 -5.17 -2.00
C ALA A 83 11.06 -3.99 -1.59
N ASP A 84 12.37 -4.20 -1.59
CA ASP A 84 13.34 -3.15 -1.25
C ASP A 84 13.36 -2.05 -2.32
N TYR A 85 13.27 -2.41 -3.60
CA TYR A 85 13.15 -1.46 -4.69
C TYR A 85 11.90 -0.60 -4.53
N LEU A 86 10.73 -1.22 -4.34
CA LEU A 86 9.46 -0.50 -4.17
C LEU A 86 9.46 0.39 -2.93
N ARG A 87 10.05 -0.09 -1.82
CA ARG A 87 10.23 0.73 -0.62
C ARG A 87 11.06 1.97 -0.95
N ALA A 88 12.23 1.79 -1.58
CA ALA A 88 13.11 2.89 -1.97
C ALA A 88 12.40 3.87 -2.91
N SER A 89 11.63 3.38 -3.90
CA SER A 89 10.84 4.24 -4.79
C SER A 89 9.79 5.10 -4.07
N VAL A 90 9.34 4.72 -2.87
CA VAL A 90 8.40 5.54 -2.06
C VAL A 90 9.15 6.50 -1.14
N VAL A 91 10.20 6.05 -0.46
CA VAL A 91 10.89 6.86 0.57
C VAL A 91 12.02 7.73 0.02
N GLU A 92 12.62 7.32 -1.10
CA GLU A 92 13.74 7.94 -1.80
C GLU A 92 13.46 7.95 -3.32
N PRO A 93 12.39 8.62 -3.77
CA PRO A 93 11.83 8.42 -5.11
C PRO A 93 12.75 8.84 -6.26
N ASP A 94 13.71 9.73 -6.02
CA ASP A 94 14.66 10.17 -7.05
C ASP A 94 15.86 9.23 -7.22
N THR A 95 16.00 8.20 -6.36
CA THR A 95 17.09 7.22 -6.46
C THR A 95 16.96 6.34 -7.71
N TYR A 96 15.72 6.00 -8.09
CA TYR A 96 15.42 5.16 -9.25
C TYR A 96 14.31 5.79 -10.10
N LEU A 97 14.71 6.61 -11.07
CA LEU A 97 13.78 7.24 -11.99
C LEU A 97 13.30 6.25 -13.06
N ALA A 98 11.99 6.16 -13.24
CA ALA A 98 11.40 5.45 -14.38
C ALA A 98 11.75 6.17 -15.69
N ALA A 99 11.90 5.42 -16.78
CA ALA A 99 12.22 5.98 -18.09
C ALA A 99 11.21 7.07 -18.50
N GLY A 100 11.71 8.25 -18.89
CA GLY A 100 10.89 9.39 -19.28
C GLY A 100 10.43 10.29 -18.14
N PHE A 101 10.76 9.98 -16.88
CA PHE A 101 10.44 10.80 -15.72
C PHE A 101 11.67 11.54 -15.17
N GLN A 102 11.43 12.65 -14.48
CA GLN A 102 12.45 13.52 -13.89
C GLN A 102 12.32 13.57 -12.37
N GLU A 103 13.40 13.95 -11.70
CA GLU A 103 13.42 14.15 -10.26
C GLU A 103 12.42 15.22 -9.80
N GLY A 104 11.94 15.09 -8.57
CA GLY A 104 11.06 16.08 -7.94
C GLY A 104 9.58 16.05 -8.37
N ILE A 105 9.20 15.17 -9.31
CA ILE A 105 7.78 14.91 -9.65
C ILE A 105 7.11 14.09 -8.54
N HIS A 106 7.77 13.02 -8.06
CA HIS A 106 7.26 12.22 -6.96
C HIS A 106 7.59 12.90 -5.61
N PRO A 107 6.59 13.17 -4.75
CA PRO A 107 6.84 13.89 -3.49
C PRO A 107 7.87 13.20 -2.60
N ARG A 108 8.85 13.97 -2.12
CA ARG A 108 9.91 13.51 -1.20
C ARG A 108 9.46 13.41 0.26
N THR A 109 8.21 13.77 0.55
CA THR A 109 7.65 13.84 1.90
C THR A 109 7.01 12.54 2.35
N TYR A 110 6.76 11.57 1.46
CA TYR A 110 6.00 10.35 1.81
C TYR A 110 6.72 9.48 2.84
N GLY A 111 8.05 9.46 2.85
CA GLY A 111 8.82 8.81 3.92
C GLY A 111 8.63 9.43 5.31
N GLN A 112 8.11 10.66 5.40
CA GLN A 112 7.77 11.33 6.67
C GLN A 112 6.29 11.22 7.01
N LEU A 113 5.42 11.07 6.00
CA LEU A 113 3.97 11.00 6.18
C LEU A 113 3.45 9.59 6.43
N LEU A 114 4.15 8.56 5.96
CA LEU A 114 3.76 7.16 6.12
C LEU A 114 4.49 6.54 7.30
N THR A 115 3.78 5.74 8.10
CA THR A 115 4.47 4.86 9.07
C THR A 115 5.18 3.71 8.35
N ASN A 116 6.09 3.04 9.04
CA ASN A 116 6.72 1.83 8.51
C ASN A 116 5.69 0.75 8.11
N ASP A 117 4.59 0.62 8.87
CA ASP A 117 3.52 -0.34 8.56
C ASP A 117 2.76 0.08 7.31
N GLN A 118 2.41 1.37 7.16
CA GLN A 118 1.76 1.87 5.94
C GLN A 118 2.65 1.70 4.70
N ILE A 119 3.96 1.88 4.84
CA ILE A 119 4.92 1.60 3.76
C ILE A 119 4.92 0.10 3.43
N ASN A 120 4.94 -0.77 4.44
CA ASN A 120 4.91 -2.22 4.21
C ASN A 120 3.62 -2.66 3.51
N ASP A 121 2.47 -2.11 3.91
CA ASP A 121 1.16 -2.35 3.32
C ASP A 121 1.13 -1.91 1.85
N LEU A 122 1.62 -0.69 1.54
CA LEU A 122 1.75 -0.19 0.16
C LEU A 122 2.66 -1.08 -0.69
N VAL A 123 3.81 -1.49 -0.16
CA VAL A 123 4.72 -2.41 -0.85
C VAL A 123 4.05 -3.75 -1.10
N ALA A 124 3.33 -4.29 -0.11
CA ALA A 124 2.58 -5.54 -0.26
C ALA A 124 1.53 -5.43 -1.38
N TYR A 125 0.80 -4.31 -1.46
CA TYR A 125 -0.14 -4.05 -2.54
C TYR A 125 0.55 -3.97 -3.91
N MET A 126 1.59 -3.15 -4.05
CA MET A 126 2.31 -2.97 -5.32
C MET A 126 2.94 -4.28 -5.83
N LEU A 127 3.36 -5.18 -4.95
CA LEU A 127 3.86 -6.50 -5.32
C LEU A 127 2.80 -7.42 -5.96
N THR A 128 1.52 -7.12 -5.75
CA THR A 128 0.39 -7.83 -6.41
C THR A 128 0.13 -7.35 -7.83
N LEU A 129 0.60 -6.15 -8.20
CA LEU A 129 0.37 -5.54 -9.50
C LEU A 129 1.29 -6.17 -10.56
N ARG A 130 0.78 -7.22 -11.21
CA ARG A 130 1.53 -8.09 -12.14
C ARG A 130 0.78 -8.32 -13.45
N SER A 131 0.25 -7.25 -14.04
CA SER A 131 -0.56 -7.32 -15.26
C SER A 131 0.14 -8.00 -16.45
N GLY A 132 1.48 -8.00 -16.47
CA GLY A 132 2.28 -8.46 -17.61
C GLY A 132 2.27 -7.48 -18.79
N GLN A 133 1.78 -6.25 -18.59
CA GLN A 133 1.63 -5.22 -19.61
C GLN A 133 2.28 -3.92 -19.13
N ASP A 134 3.27 -3.44 -19.89
CA ASP A 134 3.93 -2.14 -19.71
C ASP A 134 3.56 -1.18 -20.83
#